data_AF-A0A7Y3K6D0-F1
#
_entry.id   AF-A0A7Y3K6D0-F1
#
_cell.length_a   1.000
_cell.length_b   1.000
_cell.length_c   1.000
_cell.angle_alpha   90.00
_cell.angle_beta   90.00
_cell.angle_gamma   90.00
#
_symmetry.space_group_name_H-M   'P 1'
#
loop_
_entity.id
_entity.type
_entity.pdbx_description
1 polymer ?
#
loop_
_entity_poly.entity_id
_entity_poly.type
_entity_poly.pdbx_seq_one_letter_code
_entity_poly.pdbx_strand_id
1 'polypeptide(L)'
;MPWPALQRVQEHSLDAGIGAITVTVGCQQRMDFSQPFYFTGLAIAVRAQLASIPPQDKCLVLRWLADCGILLALRCGGTIYLWWGNTVEEPSANTPSPAAR
;
A
#
# COMPACT_ATOMS: atom_id res chain seq x y z
N MET A 1 39.45 8.80 -20.62
CA MET A 1 39.26 10.22 -20.98
C MET A 1 38.44 10.88 -19.88
N PRO A 2 38.93 11.96 -19.23
CA PRO A 2 38.15 12.66 -18.22
C PRO A 2 36.89 13.28 -18.87
N TRP A 3 35.79 13.31 -18.12
CA TRP A 3 34.53 13.87 -18.56
C TRP A 3 34.68 15.38 -18.85
N PRO A 4 34.07 15.94 -19.91
CA PRO A 4 34.28 17.34 -20.29
C PRO A 4 33.87 18.34 -19.19
N ALA A 5 32.92 17.99 -18.32
CA ALA A 5 32.58 18.84 -17.18
C ALA A 5 33.66 18.83 -16.09
N LEU A 6 34.35 17.71 -15.86
CA LEU A 6 35.44 17.63 -14.88
C LEU A 6 36.67 18.40 -15.37
N GLN A 7 36.97 18.32 -16.66
CA GLN A 7 38.05 19.09 -17.26
C GLN A 7 37.81 20.61 -17.11
N ARG A 8 36.58 21.07 -17.33
CA ARG A 8 36.23 22.48 -17.18
C ARG A 8 36.32 23.00 -15.75
N VAL A 9 35.97 22.17 -14.76
CA VAL A 9 36.20 22.50 -13.34
C VAL A 9 37.70 22.58 -13.05
N GLN A 10 38.49 21.65 -13.58
CA GLN A 10 39.95 21.66 -13.43
C GLN A 10 40.60 22.88 -14.11
N GLU A 11 40.05 23.36 -15.23
CA GLU A 11 40.50 24.54 -15.97
C GLU A 11 39.98 25.86 -15.36
N HIS A 12 39.30 25.81 -14.21
CA HIS A 12 38.69 26.96 -13.54
C HIS A 12 37.67 27.71 -14.43
N SER A 13 37.13 27.05 -15.45
CA SER A 13 36.06 27.59 -16.30
C SER A 13 34.66 27.34 -15.70
N LEU A 14 34.59 26.51 -14.66
CA LEU A 14 33.40 26.23 -13.85
C LEU A 14 33.82 26.14 -12.39
N ASP A 15 32.99 26.64 -11.48
CA ASP A 15 33.30 26.65 -10.04
C ASP A 15 33.03 25.29 -9.38
N ALA A 16 32.02 24.55 -9.85
CA ALA A 16 31.65 23.23 -9.32
C ALA A 16 30.94 22.38 -10.37
N GLY A 17 31.08 21.05 -10.25
CA GLY A 17 30.36 20.07 -11.07
C GLY A 17 29.36 19.27 -10.24
N ILE A 18 28.08 19.29 -10.64
CA ILE A 18 27.01 18.49 -10.01
C ILE A 18 26.48 17.50 -11.05
N GLY A 19 26.50 16.20 -10.70
CA GLY A 19 26.00 15.14 -11.58
C GLY A 19 26.27 13.74 -11.03
N ALA A 20 25.89 12.72 -11.80
CA ALA A 20 26.23 11.32 -11.51
C ALA A 20 27.71 11.07 -11.80
N ILE A 21 28.59 11.55 -10.91
CA ILE A 21 30.04 11.45 -11.04
C ILE A 21 30.53 10.34 -10.10
N THR A 22 31.09 9.29 -10.67
CA THR A 22 31.75 8.23 -9.89
C THR A 22 33.08 8.73 -9.36
N VAL A 23 33.25 8.69 -8.04
CA VAL A 23 34.51 9.02 -7.38
C VAL A 23 35.54 7.92 -7.69
N THR A 24 36.66 8.31 -8.32
CA THR A 24 37.77 7.41 -8.65
C THR A 24 39.08 7.96 -8.10
N VAL A 25 40.05 7.08 -7.80
CA VAL A 25 41.36 7.48 -7.24
C VAL A 25 42.07 8.51 -8.12
N GLY A 26 42.08 8.31 -9.44
CA GLY A 26 42.73 9.25 -10.37
C GLY A 26 42.05 10.62 -10.43
N CYS A 27 40.75 10.68 -10.15
CA CYS A 27 40.02 11.94 -10.05
C CYS A 27 40.29 12.64 -8.71
N GLN A 28 40.34 11.91 -7.59
CA GLN A 28 40.64 12.46 -6.26
C GLN A 28 42.05 13.06 -6.16
N GLN A 29 43.01 12.58 -6.96
CA GLN A 29 44.35 13.17 -7.01
C GLN A 29 44.39 14.56 -7.67
N ARG A 30 43.33 14.95 -8.38
CA ARG A 30 43.28 16.16 -9.21
C ARG A 30 42.26 17.18 -8.73
N MET A 31 41.27 16.76 -7.94
CA MET A 31 40.17 17.59 -7.47
C MET A 31 39.57 17.02 -6.19
N ASP A 32 39.03 17.92 -5.37
CA ASP A 32 38.34 17.57 -4.14
C ASP A 32 36.87 17.25 -4.43
N PHE A 33 36.37 16.19 -3.78
CA PHE A 33 34.96 15.82 -3.81
C PHE A 33 34.32 16.11 -2.46
N SER A 34 33.06 16.55 -2.49
CA SER A 34 32.23 16.57 -1.29
C SER A 34 31.92 15.15 -0.79
N GLN A 35 31.20 15.07 0.32
CA GLN A 35 30.62 13.81 0.76
C GLN A 35 29.71 13.22 -0.34
N PRO A 36 29.76 11.90 -0.58
CA PRO A 36 28.92 11.26 -1.59
C PRO A 36 27.44 11.31 -1.17
N PHE A 37 26.57 11.76 -2.09
CA PHE A 37 25.12 11.81 -1.85
C PHE A 37 24.39 10.53 -2.32
N TYR A 38 25.07 9.67 -3.08
CA TYR A 38 24.52 8.41 -3.59
C TYR A 38 25.61 7.35 -3.73
N PHE A 39 25.38 6.16 -3.17
CA PHE A 39 26.26 5.01 -3.32
C PHE A 39 25.71 4.09 -4.41
N THR A 40 26.53 3.80 -5.40
CA THR A 40 26.19 2.89 -6.52
C THR A 40 27.31 1.88 -6.72
N GLY A 41 26.96 0.76 -7.36
CA GLY A 41 27.88 -0.33 -7.67
C GLY A 41 27.52 -0.99 -8.99
N LEU A 42 28.27 -2.01 -9.36
CA LEU A 42 27.96 -2.81 -10.53
C LEU A 42 26.74 -3.69 -10.23
N ALA A 43 25.72 -3.63 -11.08
CA ALA A 43 24.54 -4.49 -11.01
C ALA A 43 24.30 -5.15 -12.38
N ILE A 44 23.83 -6.40 -12.37
CA ILE A 44 23.44 -7.13 -13.57
C ILE A 44 21.90 -7.13 -13.63
N ALA A 45 21.35 -6.53 -14.68
CA ALA A 45 19.92 -6.60 -14.95
C ALA A 45 19.57 -7.98 -15.52
N VAL A 46 18.66 -8.69 -14.83
CA VAL A 46 18.11 -9.96 -15.29
C VAL A 46 16.61 -9.80 -15.54
N ARG A 47 16.04 -10.61 -16.45
CA ARG A 47 14.59 -10.60 -16.66
C ARG A 47 13.90 -11.03 -15.36
N ALA A 48 12.92 -10.24 -14.92
CA ALA A 48 12.02 -10.66 -13.87
C ALA A 48 11.22 -11.87 -14.36
N GLN A 49 11.39 -13.00 -13.70
CA GLN A 49 10.48 -14.13 -13.87
C GLN A 49 9.22 -13.80 -13.06
N LEU A 50 8.10 -13.62 -13.75
CA LEU A 50 6.82 -13.45 -13.10
C LEU A 50 6.52 -14.75 -12.35
N ALA A 51 6.58 -14.73 -11.02
CA ALA A 51 6.19 -15.87 -10.22
C ALA A 51 4.73 -16.21 -10.56
N SER A 52 4.52 -17.33 -11.23
CA SER A 52 3.19 -17.88 -11.45
C SER A 52 2.59 -18.18 -10.09
N ILE A 53 1.58 -17.41 -9.69
CA ILE A 53 0.81 -17.64 -8.46
C ILE A 53 0.36 -19.11 -8.48
N PRO A 54 0.77 -19.94 -7.51
CA PRO A 54 0.42 -21.35 -7.53
C PRO A 54 -1.10 -21.49 -7.40
N PRO A 55 -1.74 -22.43 -8.13
CA PRO A 55 -3.20 -22.57 -8.19
C PRO A 55 -3.84 -22.99 -6.85
N GLN A 56 -3.04 -23.27 -5.82
CA GLN A 56 -3.46 -23.71 -4.49
C GLN A 56 -4.26 -22.67 -3.68
N ASP A 57 -4.23 -21.39 -4.07
CA ASP A 57 -4.91 -20.31 -3.34
C ASP A 57 -6.42 -20.27 -3.60
N LYS A 58 -6.92 -20.94 -4.66
CA LYS A 58 -8.35 -20.92 -5.01
C LYS A 58 -9.23 -21.70 -4.04
N CYS A 59 -8.72 -22.80 -3.47
CA CYS A 59 -9.48 -23.63 -2.54
C CYS A 59 -9.66 -22.95 -1.18
N LEU A 60 -8.68 -22.16 -0.75
CA LEU A 60 -8.71 -21.48 0.54
C LEU A 60 -9.73 -20.33 0.53
N VAL A 61 -9.83 -19.59 -0.58
CA VAL A 61 -10.81 -18.51 -0.76
C VAL A 61 -12.25 -19.03 -0.77
N LEU A 62 -12.53 -20.16 -1.44
CA LEU A 62 -13.88 -20.72 -1.48
C LEU A 62 -14.36 -21.16 -0.09
N ARG A 63 -13.48 -21.80 0.69
CA ARG A 63 -13.81 -22.23 2.07
C ARG A 63 -14.08 -21.01 2.96
N TRP A 64 -13.21 -20.02 2.91
CA TRP A 64 -13.35 -18.79 3.69
C TRP A 64 -14.65 -18.03 3.36
N LEU A 65 -15.00 -17.92 2.07
CA LEU A 65 -16.25 -17.28 1.64
C LEU A 65 -17.50 -18.04 2.14
N ALA A 66 -17.47 -19.37 2.14
CA ALA A 66 -18.55 -20.18 2.69
C ALA A 66 -18.72 -19.94 4.19
N ASP A 67 -17.62 -19.92 4.95
CA ASP A 67 -17.66 -19.66 6.40
C ASP A 67 -18.16 -18.23 6.70
N CYS A 68 -17.69 -17.22 5.96
CA CYS A 68 -18.21 -15.85 6.07
C CYS A 68 -19.71 -15.77 5.74
N GLY A 69 -20.17 -16.48 4.70
CA GLY A 69 -21.57 -16.52 4.31
C GLY A 69 -22.47 -17.14 5.38
N ILE A 70 -22.03 -18.24 5.99
CA ILE A 70 -22.76 -18.90 7.09
C ILE A 70 -22.84 -17.98 8.32
N LEU A 71 -21.73 -17.35 8.71
CA LEU A 71 -21.70 -16.43 9.84
C LEU A 71 -22.59 -15.20 9.60
N LEU A 72 -22.59 -14.64 8.38
CA LEU A 72 -23.44 -13.53 8.00
C LEU A 72 -24.92 -13.92 8.04
N ALA A 73 -25.27 -15.08 7.47
CA ALA A 73 -26.65 -15.58 7.47
C ALA A 73 -27.18 -15.79 8.89
N LEU A 74 -26.35 -16.35 9.78
CA LEU A 74 -26.74 -16.59 11.17
C LEU A 74 -26.92 -15.27 11.94
N ARG A 75 -26.09 -14.26 11.66
CA ARG A 75 -26.23 -12.92 12.25
C ARG A 75 -27.45 -12.18 11.74
N CYS A 76 -27.69 -12.16 10.43
CA CYS A 76 -28.85 -11.50 9.84
C CYS A 76 -30.16 -12.22 10.18
N GLY A 77 -30.18 -13.55 10.20
CA GLY A 77 -31.36 -14.32 10.57
C GLY A 77 -31.80 -14.05 12.01
N GLY A 78 -30.85 -14.00 12.95
CA GLY A 78 -31.13 -13.68 14.35
C GLY A 78 -31.67 -12.26 14.55
N THR A 79 -31.10 -11.27 13.85
CA THR A 79 -31.59 -9.89 13.95
C THR A 79 -32.98 -9.71 13.33
N ILE A 80 -33.26 -10.37 12.20
CA ILE A 80 -34.60 -10.35 11.56
C ILE A 80 -35.65 -11.00 12.46
N TYR A 81 -35.31 -12.13 13.10
CA TYR A 81 -36.21 -12.83 14.01
C TYR A 81 -36.58 -11.98 15.24
N LEU A 82 -35.59 -11.34 15.85
CA LEU A 82 -35.81 -10.44 16.99
C LEU A 82 -36.61 -9.20 16.59
N TRP A 83 -36.34 -8.64 15.41
CA TRP A 83 -37.11 -7.51 14.88
C TRP A 83 -38.58 -7.87 14.65
N TRP A 84 -38.86 -9.04 14.07
CA TRP A 84 -40.22 -9.53 13.88
C TRP A 84 -40.97 -9.68 15.21
N GLY A 85 -40.34 -10.28 16.23
CA GLY A 85 -40.93 -10.45 17.57
C GLY A 85 -41.38 -9.14 18.22
N ASN A 86 -40.55 -8.08 18.13
CA ASN A 86 -40.87 -6.77 18.70
C ASN A 86 -42.05 -6.06 18.02
N THR A 87 -42.37 -6.38 16.76
CA THR A 87 -43.50 -5.75 16.05
C THR A 87 -44.87 -6.29 16.45
N VAL A 88 -44.92 -7.42 17.18
CA VAL A 88 -46.18 -8.09 17.56
C VAL A 88 -46.70 -7.59 18.93
N GLU A 89 -45.86 -6.93 19.73
CA GLU A 89 -46.16 -6.59 21.13
C GLU A 89 -46.80 -5.20 21.39
N GLU A 90 -47.23 -4.45 20.37
CA GLU A 90 -48.00 -3.19 20.58
C GLU A 90 -49.51 -3.35 20.37
N PRO A 91 -50.30 -3.81 21.37
CA PRO A 91 -51.74 -3.61 21.41
C PRO A 91 -52.10 -2.30 22.17
N SER A 92 -52.45 -1.29 21.38
CA SER A 92 -53.29 -0.11 21.71
C SER A 92 -53.52 0.25 23.19
N ALA A 93 -52.73 1.18 23.73
CA ALA A 93 -53.13 2.01 24.86
C ALA A 93 -54.01 3.18 24.34
N ASN A 94 -55.29 2.93 24.10
CA ASN A 94 -56.28 3.97 23.82
C ASN A 94 -57.45 3.81 24.80
N THR A 95 -57.36 4.49 25.93
CA THR A 95 -58.41 4.55 26.97
C THR A 95 -59.36 5.70 26.63
N PRO A 96 -60.66 5.47 26.33
CA PRO A 96 -61.63 6.55 26.34
C PRO A 96 -62.13 6.80 27.76
N SER A 97 -61.91 8.02 28.25
CA SER A 97 -62.50 8.56 29.48
C SER A 97 -64.05 8.58 29.39
N PRO A 98 -64.80 8.09 30.39
CA PRO A 98 -66.25 8.21 30.40
C PRO A 98 -66.63 9.61 30.91
N ALA A 99 -66.78 10.55 29.99
CA ALA A 99 -67.45 11.81 30.26
C ALA A 99 -68.54 12.06 29.20
N ALA A 100 -69.72 12.47 29.68
CA ALA A 100 -70.92 12.86 28.94
C ALA A 100 -71.86 11.71 28.47
N ARG A 101 -72.68 11.21 29.39
CA ARG A 101 -74.14 11.46 29.37
C ARG A 101 -74.83 10.90 30.61
#